data_AF-A0A550BSP1-F1
#
_entry.id   AF-A0A550BSP1-F1
#
_cell.length_a   1.000
_cell.length_b   1.000
_cell.length_c   1.000
_cell.angle_alpha   90.00
_cell.angle_beta   90.00
_cell.angle_gamma   90.00
#
_symmetry.space_group_name_H-M   'P 1'
#
loop_
_entity.id
_entity.type
_entity.pdbx_description
1 polymer ?
#
loop_
_entity_poly.entity_id
_entity_poly.type
_entity_poly.pdbx_seq_one_letter_code
_entity_poly.pdbx_strand_id
1 'polypeptide(L)'
;MEYNAARTRRFVSQNLSYIIIFSAVVVFVRIYTSRTLISLSTVPEEIVEVDPHPIPQLIADAQERFGRKVARQSRTLEAAAAEYRRRYGRNPPKGFDKWWAFAKDNDFVMVDEFDGLVDDLEPLPSIDCCRCATASISGVILGEQLARRALQMIRPTWPPPPNTSHSTSQTPPQTPPAKSTPAHATSSPRPPSTTSIPARPQLSSI
;
A
#
# COMPACT_ATOMS: atom_id res chain seq x y z
N MET A 1 80.65 22.46 22.27
CA MET A 1 79.20 22.48 21.96
C MET A 1 78.66 23.90 21.70
N GLU A 2 79.25 24.97 22.23
CA GLU A 2 78.80 26.36 21.98
C GLU A 2 78.97 26.87 20.53
N TYR A 3 79.97 26.37 19.79
CA TYR A 3 80.23 26.81 18.41
C TYR A 3 79.05 26.56 17.45
N ASN A 4 78.34 25.43 17.63
CA ASN A 4 77.18 25.10 16.80
C ASN A 4 75.95 25.96 17.13
N ALA A 5 75.87 26.50 18.35
CA ALA A 5 74.78 27.37 18.80
C ALA A 5 74.90 28.79 18.22
N ALA A 6 76.10 29.33 18.04
CA ALA A 6 76.31 30.65 17.45
C ALA A 6 76.03 30.68 15.94
N ARG A 7 76.38 29.61 15.21
CA ARG A 7 76.13 29.46 13.77
C ARG A 7 74.63 29.29 13.46
N THR A 8 73.93 28.49 14.26
CA THR A 8 72.48 28.34 14.14
C THR A 8 71.74 29.63 14.53
N ARG A 9 72.18 30.39 15.55
CA ARG A 9 71.56 31.69 15.88
C ARG A 9 71.64 32.72 14.73
N ARG A 10 72.75 32.76 13.99
CA ARG A 10 72.89 33.66 12.82
C ARG A 10 72.04 33.21 11.62
N PHE A 11 71.97 31.90 11.36
CA PHE A 11 71.15 31.35 10.28
C PHE A 11 69.64 31.43 10.59
N VAL A 12 69.26 31.17 11.85
CA VAL A 12 67.88 31.23 12.32
C VAL A 12 67.40 32.68 12.31
N SER A 13 68.18 33.66 12.77
CA SER A 13 67.77 35.08 12.75
C SER A 13 67.62 35.65 11.34
N GLN A 14 68.49 35.29 10.39
CA GLN A 14 68.38 35.74 8.99
C GLN A 14 67.19 35.15 8.23
N ASN A 15 66.73 33.94 8.61
CA ASN A 15 65.60 33.27 7.94
C ASN A 15 64.28 33.33 8.74
N LEU A 16 64.31 33.85 9.98
CA LEU A 16 63.13 33.96 10.85
C LEU A 16 62.06 34.86 10.25
N SER A 17 62.47 35.98 9.65
CA SER A 17 61.56 36.95 9.04
C SER A 17 60.76 36.31 7.90
N TYR A 18 61.42 35.52 7.04
CA TYR A 18 60.76 34.80 5.95
C TYR A 18 59.76 33.77 6.45
N ILE A 19 60.09 33.02 7.52
CA ILE A 19 59.18 32.03 8.11
C ILE A 19 57.95 32.71 8.73
N ILE A 20 58.13 33.84 9.40
CA ILE A 20 57.03 34.62 10.00
C ILE A 20 56.13 35.20 8.90
N ILE A 21 56.72 35.79 7.86
CA ILE A 21 55.95 36.35 6.74
C ILE A 21 55.20 35.24 5.98
N PHE A 22 55.87 34.12 5.69
CA PHE A 22 55.25 32.99 5.00
C PHE A 22 54.11 32.38 5.82
N SER A 23 54.30 32.18 7.12
CA SER A 23 53.23 31.68 7.99
C SER A 23 52.07 32.69 8.12
N ALA A 24 52.36 33.99 8.22
CA ALA A 24 51.34 35.04 8.22
C ALA A 24 50.55 35.09 6.91
N VAL A 25 51.20 34.95 5.75
CA VAL A 25 50.54 34.88 4.44
C VAL A 25 49.69 33.63 4.33
N VAL A 26 50.17 32.47 4.77
CA VAL A 26 49.39 31.23 4.76
C VAL A 26 48.16 31.35 5.67
N VAL A 27 48.32 31.91 6.87
CA VAL A 27 47.21 32.14 7.81
C VAL A 27 46.22 33.17 7.24
N PHE A 28 46.71 34.25 6.62
CA PHE A 28 45.87 35.24 5.94
C PHE A 28 45.10 34.60 4.78
N VAL A 29 45.74 33.85 3.89
CA VAL A 29 45.05 33.13 2.81
C VAL A 29 44.01 32.17 3.37
N ARG A 30 44.30 31.44 4.46
CA ARG A 30 43.32 30.56 5.11
C ARG A 30 42.13 31.34 5.67
N ILE A 31 42.36 32.45 6.39
CA ILE A 31 41.29 33.29 6.93
C ILE A 31 40.43 33.90 5.82
N TYR A 32 41.05 34.40 4.77
CA TYR A 32 40.35 35.08 3.68
C TYR A 32 39.63 34.09 2.76
N THR A 33 40.22 32.93 2.45
CA THR A 33 39.53 31.86 1.71
C THR A 33 38.37 31.27 2.50
N SER A 34 38.50 31.09 3.82
CA SER A 34 37.38 30.66 4.67
C SER A 34 36.23 31.69 4.69
N ARG A 35 36.54 33.00 4.72
CA ARG A 35 35.51 34.05 4.70
C ARG A 35 34.83 34.20 3.33
N THR A 36 35.55 34.04 2.23
CA THR A 36 34.96 34.19 0.88
C THR A 36 34.23 32.94 0.42
N LEU A 37 34.67 31.73 0.79
CA LEU A 37 34.02 30.49 0.39
C LEU A 37 32.69 30.22 1.12
N ILE A 38 32.55 30.69 2.37
CA ILE A 38 31.28 30.61 3.09
C ILE A 38 30.23 31.57 2.51
N SER A 39 30.65 32.70 1.91
CA SER A 39 29.73 33.70 1.38
C SER A 39 29.25 33.44 -0.04
N LEU A 40 29.97 32.65 -0.84
CA LEU A 40 29.61 32.37 -2.25
C LEU A 40 28.72 31.13 -2.41
N SER A 41 28.65 30.27 -1.39
CA SER A 41 27.80 29.08 -1.41
C SER A 41 26.36 29.34 -0.98
N THR A 42 26.05 30.53 -0.47
CA THR A 42 24.66 30.94 -0.23
C THR A 42 24.04 31.38 -1.54
N VAL A 43 23.88 30.41 -2.45
CA VAL A 43 22.84 30.51 -3.47
C VAL A 43 21.55 30.72 -2.69
N PRO A 44 20.82 31.83 -2.89
CA PRO A 44 19.49 31.93 -2.34
C PRO A 44 18.72 30.75 -2.92
N GLU A 45 18.41 29.78 -2.07
CA GLU A 45 17.48 28.71 -2.39
C GLU A 45 16.18 29.43 -2.71
N GLU A 46 15.95 29.66 -4.01
CA GLU A 46 14.64 30.00 -4.51
C GLU A 46 13.77 28.81 -4.11
N ILE A 47 13.04 28.99 -3.01
CA ILE A 47 12.02 28.07 -2.54
C ILE A 47 10.98 28.02 -3.66
N VAL A 48 11.21 27.12 -4.62
CA VAL A 48 10.16 26.60 -5.47
C VAL A 48 9.18 25.97 -4.49
N GLU A 49 8.08 26.66 -4.23
CA GLU A 49 6.97 26.15 -3.47
C GLU A 49 6.36 25.01 -4.31
N VAL A 50 6.97 23.83 -4.18
CA VAL A 50 6.45 22.61 -4.76
C VAL A 50 5.20 22.32 -3.95
N ASP A 51 4.04 22.49 -4.58
CA ASP A 51 2.77 22.06 -4.00
C ASP A 51 2.95 20.63 -3.47
N PRO A 52 2.80 20.41 -2.16
CA PRO A 52 3.06 19.11 -1.58
C PRO A 52 2.11 18.10 -2.22
N HIS A 53 2.65 16.92 -2.56
CA HIS A 53 1.86 15.86 -3.17
C HIS A 53 0.57 15.61 -2.33
N PRO A 54 -0.61 15.42 -2.96
CA PRO A 54 -1.86 15.31 -2.21
C PRO A 54 -1.96 14.04 -1.34
N ILE A 55 -1.16 13.01 -1.62
CA ILE A 55 -1.16 11.74 -0.87
C ILE A 55 -1.00 11.94 0.65
N PRO A 56 0.02 12.67 1.16
CA PRO A 56 0.15 12.97 2.58
C PRO A 56 -1.13 13.50 3.23
N GLN A 57 -1.84 14.42 2.58
CA GLN A 57 -3.10 14.97 3.08
C GLN A 57 -4.19 13.90 3.11
N LEU A 58 -4.33 13.10 2.04
CA LEU A 58 -5.30 12.01 1.98
C LEU A 58 -5.03 10.93 3.05
N ILE A 59 -3.76 10.64 3.35
CA ILE A 59 -3.39 9.71 4.43
C ILE A 59 -3.81 10.28 5.78
N ALA A 60 -3.51 11.55 6.06
CA ALA A 60 -3.87 12.20 7.31
C ALA A 60 -5.40 12.22 7.52
N ASP A 61 -6.15 12.60 6.49
CA ASP A 61 -7.62 12.58 6.49
C ASP A 61 -8.18 11.18 6.73
N ALA A 62 -7.61 10.16 6.09
CA ALA A 62 -8.03 8.78 6.27
C ALA A 62 -7.78 8.28 7.70
N GLN A 63 -6.62 8.60 8.27
CA GLN A 63 -6.29 8.26 9.66
C GLN A 63 -7.25 8.94 10.65
N GLU A 64 -7.55 10.21 10.44
CA GLU A 64 -8.50 10.94 11.28
C GLU A 64 -9.91 10.34 11.19
N ARG A 65 -10.39 10.07 9.97
CA ARG A 65 -11.69 9.40 9.73
C ARG A 65 -11.74 8.05 10.41
N PHE A 66 -10.69 7.24 10.30
CA PHE A 66 -10.57 5.94 10.95
C PHE A 66 -10.61 6.07 12.47
N GLY A 67 -9.83 7.00 13.05
CA GLY A 67 -9.83 7.25 14.50
C GLY A 67 -11.22 7.62 15.02
N ARG A 68 -11.96 8.48 14.31
CA ARG A 68 -13.36 8.80 14.65
C ARG A 68 -14.27 7.59 14.58
N LYS A 69 -14.08 6.71 13.58
CA LYS A 69 -14.85 5.46 13.45
C LYS A 69 -14.59 4.51 14.60
N VAL A 70 -13.34 4.38 15.05
CA VAL A 70 -12.97 3.51 16.19
C VAL A 70 -13.52 4.08 17.51
N ALA A 71 -13.48 5.41 17.69
CA ALA A 71 -13.96 6.04 18.92
C ALA A 71 -15.48 5.87 19.14
N ARG A 72 -16.27 5.76 18.07
CA ARG A 72 -17.75 5.62 18.13
C ARG A 72 -18.26 4.17 18.24
N GLN A 73 -17.38 3.17 18.30
CA GLN A 73 -17.79 1.75 18.30
C GLN A 73 -18.63 1.40 19.53
N SER A 74 -19.63 0.55 19.34
CA SER A 74 -20.47 0.05 20.43
C SER A 74 -19.69 -0.89 21.34
N ARG A 75 -20.04 -0.87 22.62
CA ARG A 75 -19.46 -1.75 23.65
C ARG A 75 -20.40 -2.87 24.07
N THR A 76 -21.69 -2.77 23.74
CA THR A 76 -22.73 -3.71 24.12
C THR A 76 -23.53 -4.14 22.89
N LEU A 77 -24.09 -5.36 22.95
CA LEU A 77 -24.91 -5.93 21.88
C LEU A 77 -26.12 -5.05 21.53
N GLU A 78 -26.77 -4.49 22.56
CA GLU A 78 -27.94 -3.63 22.39
C GLU A 78 -27.60 -2.31 21.68
N ALA A 79 -26.47 -1.70 22.05
CA ALA A 79 -25.97 -0.51 21.38
C ALA A 79 -25.60 -0.80 19.93
N ALA A 80 -24.94 -1.94 19.66
CA ALA A 80 -24.61 -2.39 18.31
C ALA A 80 -25.86 -2.60 17.45
N ALA A 81 -26.89 -3.24 18.01
CA ALA A 81 -28.17 -3.45 17.34
C ALA A 81 -28.91 -2.12 17.09
N ALA A 82 -28.83 -1.17 18.01
CA ALA A 82 -29.41 0.17 17.83
C ALA A 82 -28.66 0.96 16.74
N GLU A 83 -27.34 0.91 16.73
CA GLU A 83 -26.50 1.55 15.72
C GLU A 83 -26.72 0.95 14.32
N TYR A 84 -26.86 -0.38 14.24
CA TYR A 84 -27.23 -1.07 13.00
C TYR A 84 -28.56 -0.55 12.44
N ARG A 85 -29.59 -0.46 13.28
CA ARG A 85 -30.90 0.09 12.90
C ARG A 85 -30.80 1.55 12.46
N ARG A 86 -30.01 2.36 13.17
CA ARG A 86 -29.80 3.79 12.86
C ARG A 86 -29.13 3.98 11.49
N ARG A 87 -28.16 3.14 11.13
CA ARG A 87 -27.40 3.26 9.87
C ARG A 87 -28.14 2.70 8.66
N TYR A 88 -28.61 1.46 8.76
CA TYR A 88 -29.15 0.74 7.59
C TYR A 88 -30.68 0.77 7.51
N GLY A 89 -31.37 1.33 8.52
CA GLY A 89 -32.83 1.39 8.56
C GLY A 89 -33.52 0.03 8.63
N ARG A 90 -32.77 -1.03 8.98
CA ARG A 90 -33.25 -2.42 9.00
C ARG A 90 -32.92 -3.06 10.35
N ASN A 91 -33.71 -4.06 10.72
CA ASN A 91 -33.39 -4.86 11.91
C ASN A 91 -32.14 -5.72 11.64
N PRO A 92 -31.28 -5.91 12.64
CA PRO A 92 -30.12 -6.78 12.51
C PRO A 92 -30.56 -8.19 12.09
N PRO A 93 -29.78 -8.88 11.25
CA PRO A 93 -30.11 -10.21 10.76
C PRO A 93 -30.16 -11.24 11.89
N LYS A 94 -30.84 -12.36 11.65
CA LYS A 94 -30.91 -13.47 12.61
C LYS A 94 -29.49 -13.98 12.91
N GLY A 95 -29.15 -14.14 14.19
CA GLY A 95 -27.82 -14.58 14.62
C GLY A 95 -26.81 -13.45 14.88
N PHE A 96 -27.26 -12.20 14.94
CA PHE A 96 -26.41 -11.05 15.26
C PHE A 96 -25.71 -11.17 16.63
N ASP A 97 -26.39 -11.79 17.60
CA ASP A 97 -25.86 -12.16 18.92
C ASP A 97 -24.61 -13.05 18.83
N LYS A 98 -24.65 -14.08 17.98
CA LYS A 98 -23.54 -15.01 17.78
C LYS A 98 -22.36 -14.35 17.10
N TRP A 99 -22.65 -13.52 16.09
CA TRP A 99 -21.61 -12.74 15.41
C TRP A 99 -20.96 -11.73 16.37
N TRP A 100 -21.74 -11.07 17.24
CA TRP A 100 -21.20 -10.16 18.25
C TRP A 100 -20.28 -10.87 19.24
N ALA A 101 -20.69 -12.03 19.75
CA ALA A 101 -19.85 -12.85 20.62
C ALA A 101 -18.54 -13.23 19.91
N PHE A 102 -18.61 -13.69 18.66
CA PHE A 102 -17.43 -13.99 17.86
C PHE A 102 -16.51 -12.78 17.65
N ALA A 103 -17.08 -11.61 17.32
CA ALA A 103 -16.32 -10.38 17.12
C ALA A 103 -15.61 -9.94 18.41
N LYS A 104 -16.25 -10.13 19.57
CA LYS A 104 -15.68 -9.89 20.89
C LYS A 104 -14.56 -10.87 21.24
N ASP A 105 -14.74 -12.15 20.94
CA ASP A 105 -13.74 -13.20 21.21
C ASP A 105 -12.48 -13.06 20.36
N ASN A 106 -12.59 -12.42 19.18
CA ASN A 106 -11.48 -12.19 18.25
C ASN A 106 -10.93 -10.75 18.28
N ASP A 107 -11.30 -9.94 19.28
CA ASP A 107 -10.86 -8.54 19.43
C ASP A 107 -11.03 -7.69 18.16
N PHE A 108 -12.17 -7.83 17.49
CA PHE A 108 -12.43 -7.10 16.26
C PHE A 108 -12.57 -5.58 16.54
N VAL A 109 -11.82 -4.77 15.80
CA VAL A 109 -11.72 -3.31 16.05
C VAL A 109 -12.97 -2.56 15.57
N MET A 110 -13.55 -2.96 14.44
CA MET A 110 -14.67 -2.26 13.80
C MET A 110 -15.93 -3.13 13.83
N VAL A 111 -16.45 -3.37 15.03
CA VAL A 111 -17.58 -4.27 15.23
C VAL A 111 -18.80 -3.78 14.45
N ASP A 112 -19.18 -2.51 14.55
CA ASP A 112 -20.45 -2.04 13.95
C ASP A 112 -20.35 -1.54 12.50
N GLU A 113 -19.21 -1.75 11.84
CA GLU A 113 -18.95 -1.23 10.49
C GLU A 113 -19.24 -2.30 9.44
N PHE A 114 -20.41 -2.21 8.81
CA PHE A 114 -20.85 -3.12 7.74
C PHE A 114 -21.04 -2.43 6.39
N ASP A 115 -20.65 -1.16 6.26
CA ASP A 115 -20.93 -0.32 5.10
C ASP A 115 -20.53 -1.04 3.79
N GLY A 116 -19.28 -1.54 3.70
CA GLY A 116 -18.81 -2.25 2.51
C GLY A 116 -19.54 -3.57 2.25
N LEU A 117 -19.91 -4.32 3.29
CA LEU A 117 -20.71 -5.53 3.13
C LEU A 117 -22.12 -5.20 2.60
N VAL A 118 -22.72 -4.12 3.10
CA VAL A 118 -24.07 -3.72 2.69
C VAL A 118 -24.07 -3.21 1.26
N ASP A 119 -23.07 -2.43 0.88
CA ASP A 119 -22.88 -1.94 -0.49
C ASP A 119 -22.74 -3.12 -1.47
N ASP A 120 -21.93 -4.12 -1.12
CA ASP A 120 -21.74 -5.33 -1.93
C ASP A 120 -23.03 -6.18 -2.05
N LEU A 121 -23.88 -6.15 -1.02
CA LEU A 121 -25.14 -6.88 -0.98
C LEU A 121 -26.33 -6.12 -1.58
N GLU A 122 -26.21 -4.81 -1.83
CA GLU A 122 -27.27 -3.98 -2.39
C GLU A 122 -27.82 -4.49 -3.74
N PRO A 123 -27.00 -5.03 -4.68
CA PRO A 123 -27.50 -5.63 -5.92
C PRO A 123 -28.24 -6.96 -5.74
N LEU A 124 -28.14 -7.57 -4.55
CA LEU A 124 -28.72 -8.87 -4.21
C LEU A 124 -29.82 -8.75 -3.12
N PRO A 125 -30.79 -7.82 -3.22
CA PRO A 125 -31.66 -7.50 -2.09
C PRO A 125 -32.62 -8.63 -1.70
N SER A 126 -32.82 -9.62 -2.57
CA SER A 126 -33.47 -10.89 -2.27
C SER A 126 -33.32 -11.79 -3.48
N ILE A 127 -32.39 -12.74 -3.44
CA ILE A 127 -32.38 -13.80 -4.45
C ILE A 127 -33.60 -14.67 -4.15
N ASP A 128 -34.71 -14.39 -4.82
CA ASP A 128 -35.86 -15.28 -4.88
C ASP A 128 -35.38 -16.61 -5.46
N CYS A 129 -35.20 -17.60 -4.57
CA CYS A 129 -34.66 -18.93 -4.85
C CYS A 129 -35.39 -19.66 -6.00
N CYS A 130 -36.62 -19.24 -6.35
CA CYS A 130 -37.41 -19.87 -7.41
C CYS A 130 -37.31 -19.22 -8.81
N ARG A 131 -36.44 -18.22 -9.07
CA ARG A 131 -36.32 -17.60 -10.41
C ARG A 131 -34.94 -17.69 -11.06
N CYS A 132 -34.07 -18.61 -10.64
CA CYS A 132 -32.76 -18.82 -11.27
C CYS A 132 -32.67 -20.00 -12.24
N ALA A 133 -33.74 -20.80 -12.43
CA ALA A 133 -33.64 -22.06 -13.19
C ALA A 133 -33.76 -21.95 -14.72
N THR A 134 -34.26 -20.85 -15.30
CA THR A 134 -34.58 -20.83 -16.76
C THR A 134 -34.03 -19.64 -17.55
N ALA A 135 -33.38 -18.65 -16.93
CA ALA A 135 -32.98 -17.43 -17.62
C ALA A 135 -31.51 -17.37 -18.12
N SER A 136 -30.71 -18.42 -17.95
CA SER A 136 -29.25 -18.37 -18.24
C SER A 136 -28.80 -19.20 -19.45
N ILE A 137 -29.60 -19.27 -20.52
CA ILE A 137 -29.12 -19.79 -21.83
C ILE A 137 -29.29 -18.75 -22.97
N SER A 138 -30.02 -17.64 -22.78
CA SER A 138 -30.17 -16.62 -23.85
C SER A 138 -29.08 -15.52 -23.85
N GLY A 139 -28.13 -15.56 -22.92
CA GLY A 139 -27.08 -14.53 -22.77
C GLY A 139 -25.78 -14.80 -23.55
N VAL A 140 -25.59 -15.98 -24.14
CA VAL A 140 -24.34 -16.33 -24.86
C VAL A 140 -24.27 -15.65 -26.25
N ILE A 141 -25.38 -15.16 -26.79
CA ILE A 141 -25.42 -14.55 -28.13
C ILE A 141 -25.26 -13.01 -28.10
N LEU A 142 -25.33 -12.35 -26.94
CA LEU A 142 -25.27 -10.87 -26.85
C LEU A 142 -23.94 -10.30 -26.29
N GLY A 143 -22.97 -11.15 -25.92
CA GLY A 143 -21.63 -10.69 -25.55
C GLY A 143 -20.72 -10.45 -26.77
N GLU A 144 -20.87 -11.27 -27.81
CA GLU A 144 -19.96 -11.23 -28.97
C GLU A 144 -20.22 -10.04 -29.89
N GLN A 145 -21.48 -9.61 -30.01
CA GLN A 145 -21.83 -8.47 -30.86
C GLN A 145 -21.45 -7.11 -30.26
N LEU A 146 -21.44 -6.99 -28.92
CA LEU A 146 -21.02 -5.75 -28.25
C LEU A 146 -19.49 -5.58 -28.30
N ALA A 147 -18.72 -6.66 -28.13
CA ALA A 147 -17.26 -6.64 -28.23
C ALA A 147 -16.78 -6.29 -29.65
N ARG A 148 -17.42 -6.83 -30.69
CA ARG A 148 -17.12 -6.48 -32.10
C ARG A 148 -17.45 -5.03 -32.45
N ARG A 149 -18.49 -4.45 -31.82
CA ARG A 149 -18.88 -3.04 -32.02
C ARG A 149 -18.01 -2.07 -31.22
N ALA A 150 -17.54 -2.47 -30.03
CA ALA A 150 -16.59 -1.70 -29.22
C ALA A 150 -15.21 -1.60 -29.88
N LEU A 151 -14.74 -2.67 -30.53
CA LEU A 151 -13.46 -2.67 -31.28
C LEU A 151 -13.49 -1.78 -32.54
N GLN A 152 -14.66 -1.46 -33.09
CA GLN A 152 -14.80 -0.53 -34.22
C GLN A 152 -14.88 0.95 -33.78
N MET A 153 -15.14 1.23 -32.49
CA MET A 153 -15.16 2.60 -31.95
C MET A 153 -13.80 3.07 -31.42
N ILE A 154 -12.83 2.17 -31.26
CA ILE A 154 -11.43 2.52 -30.96
C ILE A 154 -10.67 2.71 -32.28
N ARG A 155 -10.97 3.80 -33.01
CA ARG A 155 -10.04 4.35 -33.99
C ARG A 155 -9.02 5.22 -33.23
N PRO A 156 -7.70 4.98 -33.34
CA PRO A 156 -6.72 5.91 -32.80
C PRO A 156 -6.55 7.07 -33.79
N THR A 157 -6.93 8.28 -33.40
CA THR A 157 -6.59 9.49 -34.17
C THR A 157 -5.75 10.44 -33.31
N TRP A 158 -4.45 10.16 -33.16
CA TRP A 158 -3.40 11.14 -32.85
C TRP A 158 -1.99 10.52 -33.08
N PRO A 159 -0.95 11.30 -33.46
CA PRO A 159 -0.29 11.37 -34.76
C PRO A 159 0.92 10.39 -34.93
N PRO A 160 1.47 10.21 -36.14
CA PRO A 160 2.67 9.38 -36.33
C PRO A 160 3.96 10.09 -35.84
N PRO A 161 4.95 9.34 -35.31
CA PRO A 161 6.29 9.87 -35.04
C PRO A 161 7.05 10.16 -36.35
N PRO A 162 7.96 11.14 -36.37
CA PRO A 162 8.79 11.39 -37.55
C PRO A 162 9.72 10.18 -37.78
N ASN A 163 9.55 9.60 -38.96
CA ASN A 163 10.42 8.67 -39.68
C ASN A 163 11.81 8.37 -39.08
N THR A 164 11.98 7.13 -38.62
CA THR A 164 13.30 6.48 -38.60
C THR A 164 13.22 5.17 -39.35
N SER A 165 13.63 5.21 -40.61
CA SER A 165 13.89 4.05 -41.46
C SER A 165 15.00 3.22 -40.83
N HIS A 166 14.77 1.94 -40.50
CA HIS A 166 15.77 0.86 -40.64
C HIS A 166 15.10 -0.53 -40.56
N SER A 167 14.99 -1.13 -41.75
CA SER A 167 15.14 -2.55 -42.13
C SER A 167 14.66 -3.67 -41.19
N THR A 168 13.57 -4.28 -41.62
CA THR A 168 13.20 -5.69 -41.44
C THR A 168 14.36 -6.66 -41.75
N SER A 169 14.53 -7.70 -40.93
CA SER A 169 15.09 -9.00 -41.34
C SER A 169 14.38 -10.12 -40.58
N GLN A 170 13.65 -10.93 -41.34
CA GLN A 170 12.91 -12.13 -40.91
C GLN A 170 13.88 -13.29 -40.64
N THR A 171 13.46 -14.30 -39.86
CA THR A 171 13.40 -15.75 -40.25
C THR A 171 12.82 -16.60 -39.09
N PRO A 172 11.74 -17.38 -39.30
CA PRO A 172 11.30 -18.51 -38.45
C PRO A 172 11.77 -19.86 -39.06
N PRO A 173 11.40 -21.09 -38.62
CA PRO A 173 10.73 -21.58 -37.40
C PRO A 173 11.47 -22.79 -36.73
N GLN A 174 10.94 -23.37 -35.63
CA GLN A 174 10.64 -24.81 -35.47
C GLN A 174 10.18 -25.20 -34.03
N THR A 175 9.10 -25.98 -33.96
CA THR A 175 8.59 -26.83 -32.86
C THR A 175 8.74 -28.29 -33.37
N PRO A 176 8.89 -29.41 -32.59
CA PRO A 176 8.13 -29.82 -31.39
C PRO A 176 8.96 -30.75 -30.44
N PRO A 177 8.43 -31.69 -29.59
CA PRO A 177 7.07 -31.96 -29.11
C PRO A 177 6.91 -32.13 -27.57
N ALA A 178 5.64 -32.21 -27.15
CA ALA A 178 5.15 -32.52 -25.81
C ALA A 178 5.63 -33.89 -25.26
N LYS A 179 5.75 -34.00 -23.92
CA LYS A 179 5.82 -35.29 -23.21
C LYS A 179 5.16 -35.24 -21.83
N SER A 180 3.98 -35.86 -21.76
CA SER A 180 3.37 -36.66 -20.68
C SER A 180 3.58 -36.30 -19.20
N THR A 181 2.46 -35.98 -18.54
CA THR A 181 2.16 -36.22 -17.11
C THR A 181 2.20 -37.72 -16.76
N PRO A 182 2.53 -38.10 -15.51
CA PRO A 182 1.54 -38.76 -14.64
C PRO A 182 1.59 -38.17 -13.21
N ALA A 183 0.46 -37.76 -12.61
CA ALA A 183 -0.46 -38.59 -11.84
C ALA A 183 0.24 -39.39 -10.72
N HIS A 184 0.24 -38.85 -9.50
CA HIS A 184 0.27 -39.65 -8.28
C HIS A 184 -0.75 -39.12 -7.27
N ALA A 185 -1.83 -39.88 -7.14
CA ALA A 185 -2.77 -39.77 -6.03
C ALA A 185 -2.08 -40.24 -4.75
N THR A 186 -2.30 -39.51 -3.65
CA THR A 186 -2.18 -40.04 -2.29
C THR A 186 -3.39 -39.57 -1.49
N SER A 187 -4.11 -40.56 -1.02
CA SER A 187 -5.31 -40.55 -0.19
C SER A 187 -5.09 -39.98 1.21
N SER A 188 -6.19 -39.42 1.73
CA SER A 188 -6.48 -38.91 3.08
C SER A 188 -6.04 -39.83 4.26
N PRO A 189 -6.03 -39.37 5.54
CA PRO A 189 -7.31 -39.31 6.27
C PRO A 189 -7.51 -38.14 7.26
N ARG A 190 -8.79 -37.79 7.37
CA ARG A 190 -9.49 -36.98 8.38
C ARG A 190 -9.42 -37.59 9.79
N PRO A 191 -9.29 -36.81 10.87
CA PRO A 191 -9.50 -37.31 12.23
C PRO A 191 -11.00 -37.31 12.63
N PRO A 192 -11.40 -38.22 13.54
CA PRO A 192 -12.80 -38.53 13.83
C PRO A 192 -13.50 -37.50 14.72
N SER A 193 -14.77 -37.26 14.38
CA SER A 193 -15.80 -36.73 15.25
C SER A 193 -16.18 -37.76 16.32
N THR A 194 -15.98 -37.42 17.60
CA THR A 194 -16.58 -38.15 18.72
C THR A 194 -17.47 -37.21 19.54
N THR A 195 -18.76 -37.49 19.41
CA THR A 195 -19.86 -37.10 20.27
C THR A 195 -19.66 -37.63 21.70
N SER A 196 -19.81 -36.78 22.71
CA SER A 196 -20.37 -37.19 24.00
C SER A 196 -21.10 -36.02 24.67
N ILE A 197 -22.42 -35.99 24.45
CA ILE A 197 -23.38 -35.19 25.22
C ILE A 197 -23.80 -36.07 26.41
N PRO A 198 -23.60 -35.67 27.67
CA PRO A 198 -24.25 -36.35 28.79
C PRO A 198 -25.71 -35.93 28.96
N ALA A 199 -26.49 -36.89 29.44
CA ALA A 199 -27.95 -36.96 29.44
C ALA A 199 -28.68 -35.83 30.20
N ARG A 200 -29.85 -35.49 29.65
CA ARG A 200 -30.95 -34.75 30.28
C ARG A 200 -31.54 -35.58 31.44
N PRO A 201 -31.77 -35.01 32.64
CA PRO A 201 -32.56 -35.67 33.67
C PRO A 201 -34.04 -35.71 33.25
N GLN A 202 -34.66 -36.88 33.36
CA GLN A 202 -36.10 -37.05 33.28
C GLN A 202 -36.73 -36.50 34.58
N LEU A 203 -37.64 -35.52 34.48
CA LEU A 203 -38.53 -35.21 35.58
C LEU A 203 -39.58 -36.34 35.65
N SER A 204 -39.53 -37.11 36.72
CA SER A 204 -40.62 -37.96 37.19
C SER A 204 -41.72 -37.09 37.81
N SER A 205 -42.97 -37.46 37.53
CA SER A 205 -44.19 -37.03 38.21
C SER A 205 -44.03 -36.88 39.72
N ILE A 206 -44.43 -35.73 40.27
CA ILE A 206 -45.40 -35.56 41.37
C ILE A 206 -46.18 -34.28 41.07
#